data_AF-A0A2E2AEQ4-F1
#
_entry.id   AF-A0A2E2AEQ4-F1
#
_cell.length_a   1.000
_cell.length_b   1.000
_cell.length_c   1.000
_cell.angle_alpha   90.00
_cell.angle_beta   90.00
_cell.angle_gamma   90.00
#
_symmetry.space_group_name_H-M   'P 1'
#
loop_
_entity.id
_entity.type
_entity.pdbx_description
1 polymer ?
#
loop_
_entity_poly.entity_id
_entity_poly.type
_entity_poly.pdbx_seq_one_letter_code
_entity_poly.pdbx_strand_id
1 'polypeptide(L)'
;METKPLKLVMIRRGTSKVSNVPSDNLVTFIREKVLLGTDELSGDGNSWIRVDQHYQLRKYFLSNEEAVLGFTSDSTPGSSAKFCPPSDLKDELKEMVRLLKDINE
;
A
#
# COMPACT_ATOMS: atom_id res chain seq x y z
N MET A 1 -7.64 31.72 -5.70
CA MET A 1 -7.54 30.47 -4.92
C MET A 1 -7.45 29.34 -5.93
N GLU A 2 -6.31 28.65 -6.03
CA GLU A 2 -6.17 27.54 -6.96
C GLU A 2 -6.99 26.35 -6.46
N THR A 3 -8.08 26.03 -7.15
CA THR A 3 -8.83 24.80 -6.92
C THR A 3 -8.00 23.65 -7.49
N LYS A 4 -7.24 22.94 -6.64
CA LYS A 4 -6.59 21.70 -7.04
C LYS A 4 -7.64 20.78 -7.66
N PRO A 5 -7.43 20.27 -8.88
CA PRO A 5 -8.39 19.37 -9.49
C PRO A 5 -8.52 18.12 -8.63
N LEU A 6 -9.75 17.79 -8.25
CA LEU A 6 -10.05 16.57 -7.50
C LEU A 6 -9.66 15.38 -8.38
N LYS A 7 -8.69 14.60 -7.91
CA LYS A 7 -8.30 13.36 -8.58
C LYS A 7 -9.37 12.32 -8.29
N LEU A 8 -10.10 11.96 -9.34
CA LEU A 8 -11.14 10.96 -9.29
C LEU A 8 -10.60 9.65 -9.82
N VAL A 9 -11.01 8.56 -9.20
CA VAL A 9 -10.64 7.20 -9.56
C VAL A 9 -11.90 6.34 -9.70
N MET A 10 -11.71 5.17 -10.27
CA MET A 10 -12.73 4.19 -10.54
C MET A 10 -12.39 2.93 -9.76
N ILE A 11 -13.40 2.35 -9.13
CA ILE A 11 -13.27 1.11 -8.36
C ILE A 11 -14.21 0.08 -8.96
N ARG A 12 -13.78 -1.17 -9.06
CA ARG A 12 -14.65 -2.29 -9.40
C ARG A 12 -14.43 -3.47 -8.46
N ARG A 13 -15.51 -4.22 -8.24
CA ARG A 13 -15.54 -5.47 -7.48
C ARG A 13 -16.35 -6.48 -8.30
N GLY A 14 -15.65 -7.36 -9.02
CA GLY A 14 -16.28 -8.26 -9.98
C GLY A 14 -17.05 -7.49 -11.06
N THR A 15 -18.36 -7.67 -11.12
CA THR A 15 -19.25 -6.99 -12.09
C THR A 15 -19.69 -5.59 -11.63
N SER A 16 -19.57 -5.27 -10.35
CA SER A 16 -19.95 -3.97 -9.79
C SER A 16 -18.85 -2.96 -10.03
N LYS A 17 -19.21 -1.77 -10.52
CA LYS A 17 -18.28 -0.69 -10.83
C LYS A 17 -18.80 0.64 -10.31
N VAL A 18 -17.95 1.38 -9.61
CA VAL A 18 -18.20 2.73 -9.10
C VAL A 18 -17.20 3.67 -9.74
N SER A 19 -17.69 4.61 -10.53
CA SER A 19 -16.90 5.74 -11.02
C SER A 19 -17.02 6.93 -10.07
N ASN A 20 -16.12 7.91 -10.21
CA ASN A 20 -16.17 9.18 -9.47
C ASN A 20 -15.84 9.08 -7.97
N VAL A 21 -14.88 8.22 -7.62
CA VAL A 21 -14.41 8.12 -6.24
C VAL A 21 -13.25 9.10 -6.01
N PRO A 22 -13.31 10.00 -5.00
CA PRO A 22 -12.17 10.86 -4.67
C PRO A 22 -10.98 10.05 -4.18
N SER A 23 -9.80 10.29 -4.75
CA SER A 23 -8.57 9.60 -4.34
C SER A 23 -8.23 9.81 -2.87
N ASP A 24 -8.58 10.98 -2.33
CA ASP A 24 -8.24 11.38 -0.96
C ASP A 24 -9.00 10.55 0.09
N ASN A 25 -10.17 10.01 -0.28
CA ASN A 25 -11.00 9.20 0.61
C ASN A 25 -10.65 7.71 0.57
N LEU A 26 -9.78 7.26 -0.35
CA LEU A 26 -9.44 5.85 -0.49
C LEU A 26 -8.87 5.26 0.79
N VAL A 27 -8.01 6.01 1.49
CA VAL A 27 -7.40 5.56 2.74
C VAL A 27 -8.46 5.37 3.83
N THR A 28 -9.42 6.28 3.92
CA THR A 28 -10.55 6.19 4.85
C THR A 28 -11.40 4.97 4.54
N PHE A 29 -11.74 4.73 3.27
CA PHE A 29 -12.52 3.56 2.88
C PHE A 29 -11.83 2.23 3.19
N ILE A 30 -10.50 2.18 3.10
CA ILE A 30 -9.73 0.99 3.51
C ILE A 30 -9.82 0.80 5.03
N ARG A 31 -9.63 1.87 5.81
CA ARG A 31 -9.70 1.84 7.28
C ARG A 31 -11.08 1.44 7.78
N GLU A 32 -12.13 1.95 7.14
CA GLU A 32 -13.53 1.61 7.43
C GLU A 32 -13.95 0.24 6.86
N LYS A 33 -13.02 -0.50 6.23
CA LYS A 33 -13.27 -1.81 5.60
C LYS A 33 -14.37 -1.81 4.52
N VAL A 34 -14.66 -0.63 3.95
CA VAL A 34 -15.56 -0.47 2.80
C VAL A 34 -14.85 -0.96 1.53
N LEU A 35 -13.60 -0.56 1.37
CA LEU A 35 -12.73 -0.97 0.27
C LEU A 35 -11.89 -2.17 0.71
N LEU A 36 -12.02 -3.27 -0.02
CA LEU A 36 -11.31 -4.51 0.25
C LEU A 36 -10.05 -4.61 -0.61
N GLY A 37 -9.06 -5.36 -0.13
CA GLY A 37 -7.81 -5.56 -0.87
C GLY A 37 -8.02 -6.22 -2.24
N THR A 38 -9.04 -7.08 -2.34
CA THR A 38 -9.48 -7.77 -3.55
C THR A 38 -10.13 -6.85 -4.59
N ASP A 39 -10.52 -5.64 -4.19
CA ASP A 39 -11.12 -4.68 -5.11
C ASP A 39 -10.07 -4.21 -6.10
N GLU A 40 -10.53 -3.71 -7.24
CA GLU A 40 -9.65 -3.19 -8.27
C GLU A 40 -9.85 -1.69 -8.44
N LEU A 41 -8.74 -0.97 -8.57
CA LEU A 41 -8.65 0.47 -8.72
C LEU A 41 -8.13 0.80 -10.12
N SER A 42 -8.68 1.85 -10.72
CA SER A 42 -8.23 2.39 -12.00
C SER A 42 -8.36 3.91 -12.02
N GLY A 43 -7.35 4.60 -12.55
CA GLY A 43 -7.39 6.06 -12.78
C GLY A 43 -7.86 6.43 -14.18
N ASP A 44 -7.72 5.52 -15.15
CA ASP A 44 -7.96 5.72 -16.58
C ASP A 44 -9.14 4.89 -17.12
N GLY A 45 -9.67 3.96 -16.32
CA GLY A 45 -10.71 3.01 -16.70
C GLY A 45 -10.22 1.81 -17.52
N ASN A 46 -8.95 1.79 -17.90
CA ASN A 46 -8.34 0.74 -18.73
C ASN A 46 -7.39 -0.14 -17.90
N SER A 47 -6.60 0.48 -17.02
CA SER A 47 -5.62 -0.18 -16.18
C SER A 47 -6.23 -0.45 -14.81
N TRP A 48 -6.48 -1.72 -14.50
CA TRP A 48 -7.08 -2.14 -13.24
C TRP A 48 -6.05 -2.87 -12.40
N ILE A 49 -5.83 -2.39 -11.18
CA ILE A 49 -4.91 -3.00 -10.23
C ILE A 49 -5.62 -3.27 -8.92
N ARG A 50 -5.34 -4.39 -8.29
CA ARG A 50 -5.90 -4.68 -6.97
C ARG A 50 -5.43 -3.66 -5.94
N VAL A 51 -6.31 -3.25 -5.04
CA VAL A 51 -5.99 -2.19 -4.07
C VAL A 51 -4.92 -2.68 -3.09
N ASP A 52 -4.91 -3.96 -2.71
CA ASP A 52 -3.86 -4.57 -1.88
C ASP A 52 -2.49 -4.61 -2.56
N GLN A 53 -2.44 -4.60 -3.89
CA GLN A 53 -1.21 -4.58 -4.68
C GLN A 53 -0.76 -3.17 -5.04
N HIS A 54 -1.65 -2.17 -4.89
CA HIS A 54 -1.34 -0.80 -5.25
C HIS A 54 -0.23 -0.23 -4.36
N TYR A 55 0.81 0.32 -4.99
CA TYR A 55 2.05 0.74 -4.33
C TYR A 55 1.83 1.62 -3.10
N GLN A 56 0.93 2.59 -3.19
CA GLN A 56 0.65 3.51 -2.07
C GLN A 56 -0.36 2.97 -1.06
N LEU A 57 -1.25 2.06 -1.46
CA LEU A 57 -2.39 1.66 -0.64
C LEU A 57 -2.13 0.36 0.13
N ARG A 58 -1.25 -0.51 -0.38
CA ARG A 58 -0.90 -1.79 0.23
C ARG A 58 -0.54 -1.71 1.72
N LYS A 59 0.13 -0.63 2.12
CA LYS A 59 0.55 -0.38 3.52
C LYS A 59 -0.63 -0.28 4.50
N TYR A 60 -1.79 0.16 4.03
CA TYR A 60 -2.99 0.28 4.86
C TYR A 60 -3.72 -1.05 5.06
N PHE A 61 -3.42 -2.06 4.23
CA PHE A 61 -3.93 -3.41 4.41
C PHE A 61 -3.06 -4.22 5.38
N LEU A 62 -1.73 -4.08 5.28
CA LEU A 62 -0.77 -4.76 6.17
C LEU A 62 -0.88 -4.29 7.64
N SER A 63 -1.15 -3.01 7.86
CA SER A 63 -1.26 -2.45 9.21
C SER A 63 -2.53 -2.91 9.96
N ASN A 64 -3.52 -3.50 9.28
CA ASN A 64 -4.78 -3.91 9.91
C ASN A 64 -4.82 -5.40 10.26
N GLU A 65 -3.90 -6.20 9.71
CA GLU A 65 -3.72 -7.62 10.05
C GLU A 65 -2.73 -7.83 11.21
N GLU A 66 -1.85 -6.85 11.46
CA GLU A 66 -0.90 -6.87 12.58
C GLU A 66 -1.57 -6.73 13.96
N ALA A 67 -2.86 -6.37 14.01
CA ALA A 67 -3.64 -6.40 15.24
C ALA A 67 -4.14 -7.81 15.63
N VAL A 68 -3.96 -8.84 14.78
CA VAL A 68 -4.45 -10.21 15.08
C VAL A 68 -3.35 -11.26 15.09
N LEU A 69 -2.22 -11.10 14.39
CA LEU A 69 -1.17 -12.13 14.38
C LEU A 69 0.21 -11.49 14.48
N GLY A 70 0.77 -11.53 15.69
CA GLY A 70 2.18 -11.21 15.90
C GLY A 70 3.10 -12.13 15.12
N PHE A 71 4.17 -11.54 14.56
CA PHE A 71 5.43 -12.15 14.13
C PHE A 71 5.36 -13.41 13.24
N THR A 72 5.89 -13.34 12.02
CA THR A 72 7.21 -13.92 11.65
C THR A 72 7.49 -13.78 10.16
N SER A 73 8.77 -13.65 9.86
CA SER A 73 9.39 -13.57 8.54
C SER A 73 9.17 -14.79 7.64
N ASP A 74 9.27 -14.51 6.34
CA ASP A 74 9.80 -15.37 5.27
C ASP A 74 8.89 -16.43 4.59
N SER A 75 8.60 -16.20 3.30
CA SER A 75 8.80 -17.15 2.17
C SER A 75 7.87 -16.83 0.98
N THR A 76 8.48 -16.41 -0.14
CA THR A 76 7.87 -16.13 -1.48
C THR A 76 7.63 -17.46 -2.26
N PRO A 77 6.90 -17.55 -3.40
CA PRO A 77 7.36 -17.02 -4.71
C PRO A 77 6.26 -16.56 -5.70
N GLY A 78 6.45 -15.46 -6.43
CA GLY A 78 5.68 -15.20 -7.66
C GLY A 78 5.61 -13.74 -8.12
N SER A 79 6.30 -13.45 -9.23
CA SER A 79 6.24 -12.25 -10.06
C SER A 79 7.24 -11.12 -9.74
N SER A 80 8.12 -10.96 -10.71
CA SER A 80 9.33 -10.16 -10.78
C SER A 80 9.04 -8.66 -10.83
N ALA A 81 8.94 -8.01 -9.68
CA ALA A 81 9.29 -6.60 -9.58
C ALA A 81 10.54 -6.52 -8.71
N LYS A 82 11.71 -6.30 -9.34
CA LYS A 82 12.94 -5.94 -8.63
C LYS A 82 12.64 -4.67 -7.84
N PHE A 83 12.27 -4.83 -6.58
CA PHE A 83 12.28 -3.76 -5.60
C PHE A 83 13.74 -3.37 -5.40
N CYS A 84 14.16 -2.30 -6.07
CA CYS A 84 15.28 -1.50 -5.61
C CYS A 84 14.70 -0.54 -4.58
N PRO A 85 14.73 -0.85 -3.26
CA PRO A 85 14.49 0.20 -2.27
C PRO A 85 15.51 1.32 -2.56
N PRO A 86 15.14 2.60 -2.37
CA PRO A 86 16.10 3.69 -2.50
C PRO A 86 17.33 3.36 -1.67
N SER A 87 18.50 3.41 -2.30
CA SER A 87 19.77 2.91 -1.74
C SER A 87 20.04 3.48 -0.35
N ASP A 88 19.60 4.72 -0.13
CA ASP A 88 19.76 5.50 1.09
C ASP A 88 19.17 4.80 2.33
N LEU A 89 18.06 4.05 2.19
CA LEU A 89 17.41 3.38 3.33
C LEU A 89 18.20 2.19 3.88
N LYS A 90 19.00 1.53 3.03
CA LYS A 90 19.80 0.38 3.45
C LYS A 90 20.99 0.81 4.30
N ASP A 91 21.58 1.93 3.94
CA ASP A 91 22.72 2.49 4.64
C ASP A 91 22.29 3.05 6.01
N GLU A 92 21.14 3.73 6.06
CA GLU A 92 20.54 4.23 7.30
C GLU A 92 20.21 3.10 8.28
N LEU A 93 19.57 2.01 7.81
CA LEU A 93 19.27 0.85 8.65
C LEU A 93 20.54 0.17 9.17
N LYS A 94 21.58 0.07 8.32
CA LYS A 94 22.87 -0.53 8.70
C LYS A 94 23.60 0.32 9.74
N GLU A 95 23.49 1.63 9.67
CA GLU A 95 24.05 2.56 10.65
C GLU A 95 23.33 2.44 12.00
N MET A 96 21.99 2.38 12.01
CA MET A 96 21.20 2.17 13.24
C MET A 96 21.51 0.83 13.92
N VAL A 97 21.68 -0.25 13.14
CA VAL A 97 22.05 -1.56 13.69
C VAL A 97 23.43 -1.54 14.36
N ARG A 98 24.39 -0.78 13.81
CA ARG A 98 25.71 -0.61 14.44
C ARG A 98 25.60 0.13 15.77
N LEU A 99 24.86 1.23 15.80
CA LEU A 99 24.66 2.02 17.01
C LEU A 99 23.97 1.22 18.12
N LEU A 100 22.98 0.38 17.76
CA LEU A 100 22.30 -0.49 18.72
C LEU A 100 23.22 -1.59 19.26
N LYS A 101 24.20 -2.04 18.47
CA LYS A 101 25.19 -3.03 18.93
C LYS A 101 26.15 -2.42 19.96
N ASP A 102 26.60 -1.19 19.72
CA ASP A 102 27.53 -0.48 20.62
C ASP A 102 26.89 -0.15 21.98
N ILE A 103 25.56 -0.03 22.07
CA ILE A 103 24.84 0.23 23.34
C ILE A 103 24.66 -1.04 24.18
N ASN A 104 24.65 -2.22 23.54
CA ASN A 104 24.40 -3.50 24.20
C ASN A 104 25.70 -4.25 24.59
N GLU A 105 26.86 -3.64 24.40
CA GLU A 105 28.15 -4.03 25.01
C GLU A 105 28.37 -3.31 26.35
#